data_AF-A0A917QQ97-F1
#
_entry.id   AF-A0A917QQ97-F1
#
_cell.length_a   1.000
_cell.length_b   1.000
_cell.length_c   1.000
_cell.angle_alpha   90.00
_cell.angle_beta   90.00
_cell.angle_gamma   90.00
#
_symmetry.space_group_name_H-M   'P 1'
#
loop_
_entity.id
_entity.type
_entity.pdbx_description
1 polymer ?
#
loop_
_entity_poly.entity_id
_entity_poly.type
_entity_poly.pdbx_seq_one_letter_code
_entity_poly.pdbx_strand_id
1 'polypeptide(L)'
;MSGEQPKLIALDIDGTLLNSGTPITARVTAAVRAAIKAGAHVVITTGRTVLTTRPVLAELGLKDGHALCSNGAVHIDVARGEPVTIHEFDPGPAVSALTTLFPGMIFAAERVGIGTWATGHGPGEFSVGDFELVDHHILTSAPTPRLNGWWPEGTTEQLIARLKALNVPDASWVHGEFGPWLTVHPRGVSKGWALEQLRRSLAIDPSATLAIGDGYNDREMLRWAAHSVAMATSPSEILSLADEVTGGVTEDGVATVLERWF
;
A
#
# COMPACT_ATOMS: atom_id res chain seq x y z
N MET A 1 9.81 -22.23 -16.60
CA MET A 1 9.57 -20.78 -16.64
C MET A 1 10.06 -20.27 -17.98
N SER A 2 9.20 -19.62 -18.76
CA SER A 2 9.51 -19.13 -20.12
C SER A 2 9.33 -17.61 -20.26
N GLY A 3 9.40 -16.86 -19.16
CA GLY A 3 9.32 -15.40 -19.15
C GLY A 3 10.71 -14.75 -19.18
N GLU A 4 10.77 -13.50 -19.62
CA GLU A 4 11.96 -12.65 -19.48
C GLU A 4 12.20 -12.32 -18.00
N GLN A 5 13.47 -12.17 -17.60
CA GLN A 5 13.82 -11.83 -16.22
C GLN A 5 13.23 -10.45 -15.85
N PRO A 6 12.46 -10.34 -14.74
CA PRO A 6 11.82 -9.08 -14.36
C PRO A 6 12.83 -7.94 -14.17
N LYS A 7 12.46 -6.75 -14.62
CA LYS A 7 13.25 -5.52 -14.49
C LYS A 7 12.60 -4.51 -13.54
N LEU A 8 11.29 -4.59 -13.32
CA LEU A 8 10.55 -3.83 -12.32
C LEU A 8 9.78 -4.78 -11.41
N ILE A 9 10.11 -4.78 -10.12
CA ILE A 9 9.57 -5.69 -9.13
C ILE A 9 8.86 -4.88 -8.05
N ALA A 10 7.53 -4.97 -8.00
CA ALA A 10 6.71 -4.35 -6.98
C ALA A 10 6.49 -5.32 -5.81
N LEU A 11 6.80 -4.88 -4.59
CA LEU A 11 6.61 -5.68 -3.38
C LEU A 11 5.73 -4.89 -2.40
N ASP A 12 4.61 -5.48 -1.98
CA ASP A 12 3.88 -4.98 -0.82
C ASP A 12 4.63 -5.28 0.50
N ILE A 13 4.24 -4.62 1.58
CA ILE A 13 4.83 -4.78 2.91
C ILE A 13 4.04 -5.76 3.78
N ASP A 14 2.82 -5.38 4.19
CA ASP A 14 2.08 -6.00 5.29
C ASP A 14 1.32 -7.22 4.79
N GLY A 15 1.72 -8.41 5.23
CA GLY A 15 1.20 -9.68 4.72
C GLY A 15 2.02 -10.26 3.54
N THR A 16 3.00 -9.48 3.06
CA THR A 16 3.88 -9.87 1.94
C THR A 16 5.36 -9.97 2.33
N LEU A 17 6.02 -8.85 2.66
CA LEU A 17 7.42 -8.86 3.12
C LEU A 17 7.55 -9.23 4.60
N LEU A 18 6.56 -8.85 5.39
CA LEU A 18 6.50 -9.04 6.83
C LEU A 18 5.05 -9.14 7.29
N ASN A 19 4.82 -9.74 8.46
CA ASN A 19 3.57 -9.54 9.19
C ASN A 19 3.72 -8.29 10.06
N SER A 20 2.64 -7.54 10.30
CA SER A 20 2.71 -6.32 11.10
C SER A 20 3.40 -6.56 12.45
N GLY A 21 4.39 -5.72 12.77
CA GLY A 21 5.22 -5.84 13.98
C GLY A 21 6.31 -6.92 13.96
N THR A 22 6.50 -7.63 12.84
CA THR A 22 7.59 -8.62 12.67
C THR A 22 8.71 -8.08 11.78
N PRO A 23 9.98 -8.45 12.03
CA PRO A 23 11.08 -8.09 11.15
C PRO A 23 11.04 -8.88 9.85
N ILE A 24 11.63 -8.31 8.80
CA ILE A 24 11.88 -8.96 7.52
C ILE A 24 12.98 -10.00 7.71
N THR A 25 12.80 -11.19 7.17
CA THR A 25 13.79 -12.26 7.33
C THR A 25 15.07 -11.95 6.54
N ALA A 26 16.19 -12.53 7.00
CA ALA A 26 17.47 -12.40 6.31
C ALA A 26 17.43 -12.98 4.88
N ARG A 27 16.62 -14.03 4.65
CA ARG A 27 16.47 -14.67 3.34
C ARG A 27 15.74 -13.74 2.37
N VAL A 28 14.61 -13.14 2.77
CA VAL A 28 13.90 -12.14 1.96
C VAL A 28 14.81 -10.95 1.64
N THR A 29 15.53 -10.44 2.65
CA THR A 29 16.49 -9.34 2.44
C THR A 29 17.58 -9.71 1.43
N ALA A 30 18.13 -10.93 1.51
CA ALA A 30 19.15 -11.40 0.58
C ALA A 30 18.60 -11.53 -0.85
N ALA A 31 17.39 -12.06 -1.02
CA ALA A 31 16.75 -12.22 -2.32
C ALA A 31 16.42 -10.86 -2.98
N VAL A 32 15.91 -9.90 -2.21
CA VAL A 32 15.69 -8.52 -2.68
C VAL A 32 17.00 -7.89 -3.16
N ARG A 33 18.08 -8.04 -2.38
CA ARG A 33 19.40 -7.52 -2.76
C ARG A 33 19.99 -8.20 -3.99
N ALA A 34 19.75 -9.51 -4.15
CA ALA A 34 20.17 -10.24 -5.34
C ALA A 34 19.49 -9.69 -6.61
N ALA A 35 18.18 -9.43 -6.55
CA ALA A 35 17.44 -8.81 -7.66
C ALA A 35 17.99 -7.42 -8.02
N ILE A 36 18.28 -6.59 -7.02
CA ILE A 36 18.87 -5.26 -7.24
C ILE A 36 20.27 -5.38 -7.85
N LYS A 37 21.11 -6.29 -7.34
CA LYS A 37 22.45 -6.54 -7.87
C LYS A 37 22.42 -7.01 -9.33
N ALA A 38 21.37 -7.73 -9.73
CA ALA A 38 21.12 -8.14 -11.11
C ALA A 38 20.56 -7.00 -12.00
N GLY A 39 20.37 -5.80 -11.44
CA GLY A 39 19.91 -4.61 -12.17
C GLY A 39 18.39 -4.44 -12.22
N ALA A 40 17.62 -5.18 -11.43
CA ALA A 40 16.19 -4.96 -11.32
C ALA A 40 15.88 -3.77 -10.39
N HIS A 41 14.87 -2.99 -10.75
CA HIS A 41 14.27 -1.99 -9.87
C HIS A 41 13.30 -2.68 -8.92
N VAL A 42 13.70 -2.88 -7.66
CA VAL A 42 12.79 -3.33 -6.61
C VAL A 42 12.12 -2.10 -5.97
N VAL A 43 10.79 -2.06 -6.01
CA VAL A 43 9.96 -0.93 -5.60
C VAL A 43 8.99 -1.37 -4.53
N ILE A 44 9.16 -0.83 -3.33
CA ILE A 44 8.19 -1.03 -2.25
C ILE A 44 6.91 -0.28 -2.59
N THR A 45 5.78 -0.99 -2.62
CA THR A 45 4.48 -0.47 -3.08
C THR A 45 3.41 -0.78 -2.05
N THR A 46 3.03 0.20 -1.22
CA THR A 46 2.36 -0.05 0.06
C THR A 46 1.25 0.94 0.37
N GLY A 47 0.32 0.54 1.25
CA GLY A 47 -0.66 1.43 1.88
C GLY A 47 -0.10 2.25 3.05
N ARG A 48 1.12 1.93 3.52
CA ARG A 48 1.82 2.69 4.57
C ARG A 48 2.15 4.11 4.13
N THR A 49 2.22 5.03 5.10
CA THR A 49 2.66 6.41 4.87
C THR A 49 4.15 6.45 4.54
N VAL A 50 4.66 7.59 4.08
CA VAL A 50 6.11 7.78 3.88
C VAL A 50 6.88 7.47 5.17
N LEU A 51 6.38 7.94 6.32
CA LEU A 51 7.06 7.77 7.59
C LEU A 51 7.16 6.31 8.03
N THR A 52 6.10 5.52 7.84
CA THR A 52 6.10 4.10 8.21
C THR A 52 6.72 3.18 7.15
N THR A 53 6.98 3.70 5.95
CA THR A 53 7.72 2.99 4.89
C THR A 53 9.24 3.09 5.08
N ARG A 54 9.76 4.21 5.60
CA ARG A 54 11.22 4.42 5.79
C ARG A 54 11.94 3.31 6.57
N PRO A 55 11.42 2.80 7.72
CA PRO A 55 12.09 1.74 8.45
C PRO A 55 12.23 0.45 7.64
N VAL A 56 11.22 0.12 6.82
CA VAL A 56 11.23 -1.07 5.95
C VAL A 56 12.29 -0.94 4.85
N LEU A 57 12.40 0.24 4.23
CA LEU A 57 13.46 0.53 3.26
C LEU A 57 14.85 0.37 3.89
N ALA A 58 15.03 0.89 5.10
CA ALA A 58 16.29 0.79 5.83
C ALA A 58 16.64 -0.66 6.21
N GLU A 59 15.66 -1.45 6.64
CA GLU A 59 15.83 -2.87 7.00
C GLU A 59 16.26 -3.72 5.79
N LEU A 60 15.62 -3.50 4.64
CA LEU A 60 16.04 -4.12 3.37
C LEU A 60 17.41 -3.59 2.89
N GLY A 61 17.85 -2.43 3.39
CA GLY A 61 19.07 -1.75 2.99
C GLY A 61 18.97 -1.06 1.64
N LEU A 62 17.76 -0.63 1.26
CA LEU A 62 17.50 0.15 0.06
C LEU A 62 17.95 1.60 0.30
N LYS A 63 18.89 2.06 -0.51
CA LYS A 63 19.50 3.40 -0.38
C LYS A 63 19.19 4.33 -1.55
N ASP A 64 18.68 3.78 -2.64
CA ASP A 64 18.36 4.46 -3.87
C ASP A 64 17.12 3.79 -4.52
N GLY A 65 16.67 4.36 -5.63
CA GLY A 65 15.47 3.91 -6.32
C GLY A 65 14.21 4.58 -5.80
N HIS A 66 13.11 3.83 -5.81
CA HIS A 66 11.76 4.37 -5.67
C HIS A 66 10.95 3.58 -4.65
N ALA A 67 10.03 4.26 -3.97
CA ALA A 67 8.94 3.62 -3.25
C ALA A 67 7.63 4.37 -3.47
N LEU A 68 6.53 3.62 -3.46
CA LEU A 68 5.18 4.09 -3.70
C LEU A 68 4.38 3.85 -2.41
N CYS A 69 4.13 4.93 -1.68
CA CYS A 69 3.45 4.95 -0.39
C CYS A 69 1.97 5.33 -0.58
N SER A 70 1.18 5.15 0.48
CA SER A 70 -0.21 5.61 0.57
C SER A 70 -1.06 5.11 -0.60
N ASN A 71 -0.92 3.82 -0.93
CA ASN A 71 -1.56 3.14 -2.05
C ASN A 71 -1.23 3.77 -3.42
N GLY A 72 -0.03 4.32 -3.57
CA GLY A 72 0.45 4.93 -4.81
C GLY A 72 0.21 6.45 -4.91
N ALA A 73 -0.44 7.06 -3.91
CA ALA A 73 -0.66 8.50 -3.89
C ALA A 73 0.61 9.30 -3.62
N VAL A 74 1.62 8.71 -2.99
CA VAL A 74 2.90 9.37 -2.71
C VAL A 74 4.05 8.55 -3.30
N HIS A 75 4.80 9.16 -4.21
CA HIS A 75 6.04 8.60 -4.73
C HIS A 75 7.22 9.23 -4.01
N ILE A 76 8.15 8.42 -3.50
CA ILE A 76 9.39 8.90 -2.89
C ILE A 76 10.62 8.41 -3.67
N ASP A 77 11.63 9.28 -3.72
CA ASP A 77 12.99 8.95 -4.09
C ASP A 77 13.72 8.50 -2.82
N VAL A 78 14.19 7.25 -2.80
CA VAL A 78 14.74 6.63 -1.59
C VAL A 78 16.04 7.31 -1.16
N ALA A 79 16.84 7.80 -2.10
CA ALA A 79 18.12 8.45 -1.81
C ALA A 79 17.92 9.85 -1.21
N ARG A 80 16.93 10.59 -1.73
CA ARG A 80 16.57 11.92 -1.20
C ARG A 80 15.78 11.82 0.10
N GLY A 81 15.00 10.75 0.26
CA GLY A 81 14.10 10.59 1.39
C GLY A 81 13.00 11.65 1.41
N GLU A 82 12.59 12.19 0.28
CA GLU A 82 11.53 13.20 0.16
C GLU A 82 10.51 12.79 -0.92
N PRO A 83 9.24 13.20 -0.79
CA PRO A 83 8.24 13.00 -1.84
C PRO A 83 8.65 13.67 -3.16
N VAL A 84 8.59 12.90 -4.25
CA VAL A 84 8.78 13.37 -5.63
C VAL A 84 7.46 13.85 -6.21
N THR A 85 6.40 13.07 -6.01
CA THR A 85 5.04 13.44 -6.41
C THR A 85 4.05 13.06 -5.31
N ILE A 86 3.06 13.91 -5.10
CA ILE A 86 1.97 13.72 -4.15
C ILE A 86 0.66 13.96 -4.91
N HIS A 87 -0.24 12.98 -4.87
CA HIS A 87 -1.59 13.10 -5.38
C HIS A 87 -2.54 13.19 -4.20
N GLU A 88 -3.24 14.31 -4.10
CA GLU A 88 -4.11 14.62 -2.97
C GLU A 88 -5.55 14.82 -3.43
N PHE A 89 -6.47 14.73 -2.47
CA PHE A 89 -7.88 15.04 -2.66
C PHE A 89 -8.40 15.82 -1.45
N ASP A 90 -9.53 16.50 -1.63
CA ASP A 90 -10.27 17.11 -0.52
C ASP A 90 -10.99 15.99 0.28
N PRO A 91 -10.64 15.75 1.55
CA PRO A 91 -11.28 14.71 2.36
C PRO A 91 -12.68 15.10 2.85
N GLY A 92 -13.10 16.37 2.74
CA GLY A 92 -14.36 16.88 3.27
C GLY A 92 -15.60 16.08 2.84
N PRO A 93 -15.83 15.88 1.52
CA PRO A 93 -16.93 15.05 1.04
C PRO A 93 -16.90 13.61 1.55
N ALA A 94 -15.71 13.01 1.64
CA ALA A 94 -15.54 11.64 2.15
C ALA A 94 -15.91 11.54 3.63
N VAL A 95 -15.38 12.43 4.46
CA VAL A 95 -15.64 12.50 5.90
C VAL A 95 -17.14 12.71 6.16
N SER A 96 -17.78 13.62 5.43
CA SER A 96 -19.22 13.88 5.56
C SER A 96 -20.06 12.63 5.23
N ALA A 97 -19.80 12.00 4.08
CA ALA A 97 -20.53 10.81 3.65
C ALA A 97 -20.32 9.62 4.60
N LEU A 98 -19.08 9.38 5.02
CA LEU A 98 -18.71 8.29 5.91
C LEU A 98 -19.26 8.49 7.33
N THR A 99 -19.23 9.71 7.86
CA THR A 99 -19.86 10.02 9.16
C THR A 99 -21.37 9.72 9.15
N THR A 100 -22.03 9.98 8.01
CA THR A 100 -23.46 9.71 7.84
C THR A 100 -23.76 8.21 7.80
N LEU A 101 -22.93 7.43 7.09
CA LEU A 101 -23.12 5.98 6.98
C LEU A 101 -22.67 5.20 8.23
N PHE A 102 -21.66 5.73 8.92
CA PHE A 102 -20.97 5.11 10.04
C PHE A 102 -20.83 6.13 11.17
N PRO A 103 -21.90 6.38 11.94
CA PRO A 103 -21.80 7.14 13.19
C PRO A 103 -20.69 6.53 14.07
N GLY A 104 -19.87 7.41 14.66
CA GLY A 104 -18.73 6.99 15.50
C GLY A 104 -17.48 6.57 14.74
N MET A 105 -17.46 6.65 13.39
CA MET A 105 -16.23 6.40 12.62
C MET A 105 -15.13 7.39 13.01
N ILE A 106 -13.96 6.83 13.28
CA ILE A 106 -12.74 7.58 13.58
C ILE A 106 -11.95 7.72 12.29
N PHE A 107 -11.52 8.94 12.01
CA PHE A 107 -10.76 9.27 10.81
C PHE A 107 -9.33 9.61 11.15
N ALA A 108 -8.43 9.31 10.20
CA ALA A 108 -7.04 9.71 10.25
C ALA A 108 -6.57 10.15 8.86
N ALA A 109 -6.14 11.41 8.74
CA ALA A 109 -5.62 12.00 7.51
C ALA A 109 -4.09 12.10 7.58
N GLU A 110 -3.42 11.63 6.53
CA GLU A 110 -1.97 11.74 6.43
C GLU A 110 -1.55 13.19 6.15
N ARG A 111 -0.56 13.66 6.90
CA ARG A 111 0.24 14.85 6.59
C ARG A 111 1.61 14.39 6.13
N VAL A 112 1.84 14.41 4.82
CA VAL A 112 2.99 13.76 4.19
C VAL A 112 4.31 14.19 4.81
N GLY A 113 5.05 13.22 5.35
CA GLY A 113 6.36 13.45 5.98
C GLY A 113 6.31 14.12 7.36
N ILE A 114 5.13 14.47 7.88
CA ILE A 114 4.96 15.11 9.18
C ILE A 114 4.34 14.14 10.19
N GLY A 115 3.19 13.56 9.84
CA GLY A 115 2.43 12.76 10.79
C GLY A 115 0.97 12.60 10.39
N THR A 116 0.10 12.54 11.38
CA THR A 116 -1.33 12.23 11.20
C THR A 116 -2.20 13.18 12.02
N TRP A 117 -3.22 13.71 11.37
CA TRP A 117 -4.38 14.29 12.05
C TRP A 117 -5.43 13.21 12.24
N ALA A 118 -5.98 13.07 13.46
CA ALA A 118 -6.98 12.05 13.74
C ALA A 118 -8.12 12.58 14.60
N THR A 119 -9.33 12.05 14.40
CA THR A 119 -10.52 12.45 15.16
C THR A 119 -10.72 11.63 16.44
N GLY A 120 -9.84 10.66 16.68
CA GLY A 120 -9.86 9.77 17.82
C GLY A 120 -8.75 8.73 17.73
N HIS A 121 -8.72 7.82 18.70
CA HIS A 121 -7.77 6.70 18.70
C HIS A 121 -8.44 5.43 18.17
N GLY A 122 -7.81 4.81 17.17
CA GLY A 122 -8.16 3.48 16.68
C GLY A 122 -7.05 2.46 16.93
N PRO A 123 -7.32 1.16 16.73
CA PRO A 123 -6.30 0.12 16.83
C PRO A 123 -5.25 0.30 15.73
N GLY A 124 -3.96 0.36 16.07
CA GLY A 124 -2.86 0.36 15.09
C GLY A 124 -1.96 1.60 15.08
N GLU A 125 -1.05 1.62 14.10
CA GLU A 125 0.19 2.42 14.03
C GLU A 125 -0.02 3.85 13.48
N PHE A 126 -0.89 4.66 14.08
CA PHE A 126 -0.90 6.10 13.77
C PHE A 126 0.25 6.88 14.44
N SER A 127 1.15 6.18 15.11
CA SER A 127 2.07 6.73 16.10
C SER A 127 3.46 7.09 15.57
N VAL A 128 3.68 7.01 14.25
CA VAL A 128 4.97 7.42 13.65
C VAL A 128 4.84 8.82 13.05
N GLY A 129 5.63 9.76 13.57
CA GLY A 129 5.51 11.19 13.31
C GLY A 129 4.61 11.88 14.32
N ASP A 130 4.22 13.12 14.02
CA ASP A 130 3.31 13.88 14.87
C ASP A 130 1.92 13.24 14.85
N PHE A 131 1.32 12.99 16.01
CA PHE A 131 -0.07 12.55 16.12
C PHE A 131 -0.86 13.62 16.86
N GLU A 132 -1.77 14.28 16.15
CA GLU A 132 -2.60 15.34 16.72
C GLU A 132 -4.07 14.94 16.65
N LEU A 133 -4.74 14.98 17.80
CA LEU A 133 -6.19 14.85 17.88
C LEU A 133 -6.84 16.16 17.47
N VAL A 134 -7.68 16.09 16.44
CA VAL A 134 -8.36 17.24 15.85
C VAL A 134 -9.83 16.92 15.58
N ASP A 135 -10.67 17.94 15.49
CA ASP A 135 -12.06 17.74 15.06
C ASP A 135 -12.17 17.58 13.54
N HIS A 136 -13.38 17.33 13.04
CA HIS A 136 -13.63 17.15 11.61
C HIS A 136 -13.32 18.43 10.80
N HIS A 137 -13.49 19.61 11.39
CA HIS A 137 -13.25 20.88 10.70
C HIS A 137 -11.77 21.07 10.39
N ILE A 138 -10.90 20.79 11.37
CA ILE A 138 -9.45 20.83 11.17
C ILE A 138 -8.98 19.67 10.31
N LEU A 139 -9.49 18.44 10.52
CA LEU A 139 -9.16 17.28 9.70
C LEU A 139 -9.37 17.53 8.20
N THR A 140 -10.45 18.23 7.85
CA THR A 140 -10.80 18.53 6.44
C THR A 140 -10.35 19.92 6.00
N SER A 141 -9.49 20.59 6.76
CA SER A 141 -9.00 21.94 6.43
C SER A 141 -7.91 21.96 5.35
N ALA A 142 -7.33 20.80 5.02
CA ALA A 142 -6.30 20.65 4.01
C ALA A 142 -6.51 19.37 3.18
N PRO A 143 -6.05 19.34 1.92
CA PRO A 143 -5.99 18.11 1.14
C PRO A 143 -5.10 17.05 1.79
N THR A 144 -5.34 15.79 1.45
CA THR A 144 -4.52 14.67 1.91
C THR A 144 -4.38 13.63 0.79
N PRO A 145 -3.26 12.88 0.69
CA PRO A 145 -3.17 11.74 -0.21
C PRO A 145 -3.97 10.54 0.28
N ARG A 146 -4.34 10.52 1.57
CA ARG A 146 -4.92 9.34 2.21
C ARG A 146 -5.72 9.70 3.45
N LEU A 147 -6.94 9.19 3.50
CA LEU A 147 -7.81 9.23 4.66
C LEU A 147 -8.17 7.80 5.09
N ASN A 148 -7.77 7.40 6.28
CA ASN A 148 -8.25 6.17 6.89
C ASN A 148 -9.55 6.42 7.66
N GLY A 149 -10.46 5.45 7.61
CA GLY A 149 -11.63 5.36 8.47
C GLY A 149 -11.66 4.04 9.21
N TRP A 150 -11.90 4.08 10.52
CA TRP A 150 -12.17 2.90 11.35
C TRP A 150 -13.52 3.04 12.03
N TRP A 151 -14.33 1.99 11.94
CA TRP A 151 -15.65 1.98 12.56
C TRP A 151 -15.68 1.10 13.81
N PRO A 152 -15.56 1.66 15.03
CA PRO A 152 -15.47 0.88 16.27
C PRO A 152 -16.71 0.05 16.59
N GLU A 153 -17.88 0.48 16.12
CA GLU A 153 -19.18 -0.08 16.51
C GLU A 153 -19.62 -1.27 15.65
N GLY A 154 -18.90 -1.56 14.56
CA GLY A 154 -19.33 -2.56 13.57
C GLY A 154 -18.28 -3.61 13.22
N THR A 155 -18.68 -4.56 12.37
CA THR A 155 -17.78 -5.57 11.80
C THR A 155 -17.39 -5.22 10.36
N THR A 156 -16.35 -5.87 9.84
CA THR A 156 -15.89 -5.72 8.45
C THR A 156 -17.02 -6.04 7.46
N GLU A 157 -17.80 -7.09 7.70
CA GLU A 157 -18.90 -7.50 6.83
C GLU A 157 -20.01 -6.45 6.80
N GLN A 158 -20.34 -5.87 7.95
CA GLN A 158 -21.32 -4.78 8.05
C GLN A 158 -20.83 -3.52 7.35
N LEU A 159 -19.56 -3.18 7.50
CA LEU A 159 -18.92 -2.06 6.82
C LEU A 159 -19.00 -2.25 5.29
N ILE A 160 -18.53 -3.38 4.77
CA ILE A 160 -18.56 -3.70 3.33
C ILE A 160 -19.99 -3.67 2.78
N ALA A 161 -20.96 -4.22 3.51
CA ALA A 161 -22.36 -4.23 3.08
C ALA A 161 -22.92 -2.81 2.90
N ARG A 162 -22.57 -1.88 3.79
CA ARG A 162 -23.00 -0.47 3.73
C ARG A 162 -22.23 0.34 2.69
N LEU A 163 -20.94 0.03 2.48
CA LEU A 163 -20.09 0.74 1.50
C LEU A 163 -20.53 0.54 0.05
N LYS A 164 -21.30 -0.51 -0.28
CA LYS A 164 -21.79 -0.76 -1.65
C LYS A 164 -22.54 0.43 -2.27
N ALA A 165 -23.14 1.28 -1.46
CA ALA A 165 -23.87 2.47 -1.90
C ALA A 165 -23.04 3.77 -1.82
N LEU A 166 -21.81 3.72 -1.29
CA LEU A 166 -20.98 4.90 -1.10
C LEU A 166 -20.34 5.31 -2.43
N ASN A 167 -20.72 6.51 -2.90
CA ASN A 167 -20.03 7.21 -3.96
C ASN A 167 -19.54 8.55 -3.41
N VAL A 168 -18.22 8.72 -3.35
CA VAL A 168 -17.58 9.99 -2.98
C VAL A 168 -17.02 10.62 -4.26
N PRO A 169 -17.42 11.85 -4.62
CA PRO A 169 -16.80 12.57 -5.72
C PRO A 169 -15.28 12.65 -5.54
N ASP A 170 -14.53 12.43 -6.63
CA ASP A 170 -13.07 12.58 -6.69
C ASP A 170 -12.23 11.70 -5.74
N ALA A 171 -12.85 10.72 -5.08
CA ALA A 171 -12.16 9.73 -4.28
C ALA A 171 -12.55 8.28 -4.65
N SER A 172 -11.61 7.38 -4.42
CA SER A 172 -11.78 5.93 -4.42
C SER A 172 -11.53 5.41 -3.01
N TRP A 173 -11.98 4.18 -2.72
CA TRP A 173 -11.74 3.57 -1.41
C TRP A 173 -11.47 2.07 -1.55
N VAL A 174 -10.75 1.54 -0.57
CA VAL A 174 -10.50 0.11 -0.40
C VAL A 174 -10.71 -0.25 1.07
N HIS A 175 -11.36 -1.38 1.36
CA HIS A 175 -11.51 -1.84 2.73
C HIS A 175 -10.29 -2.67 3.16
N GLY A 176 -10.01 -2.69 4.45
CA GLY A 176 -8.97 -3.54 5.01
C GLY A 176 -9.39 -5.01 5.10
N GLU A 177 -8.40 -5.88 5.29
CA GLU A 177 -8.53 -7.32 5.49
C GLU A 177 -8.89 -7.65 6.95
N PHE A 178 -8.40 -6.84 7.90
CA PHE A 178 -8.52 -7.09 9.34
C PHE A 178 -9.27 -5.97 10.04
N GLY A 179 -10.53 -6.22 10.38
CA GLY A 179 -11.38 -5.28 11.09
C GLY A 179 -12.09 -4.26 10.20
N PRO A 180 -12.96 -3.42 10.78
CA PRO A 180 -13.85 -2.52 10.06
C PRO A 180 -13.12 -1.25 9.60
N TRP A 181 -12.14 -1.43 8.71
CA TRP A 181 -11.29 -0.39 8.17
C TRP A 181 -11.59 -0.09 6.71
N LEU A 182 -11.41 1.18 6.33
CA LEU A 182 -11.24 1.57 4.94
C LEU A 182 -10.14 2.62 4.79
N THR A 183 -9.54 2.65 3.60
CA THR A 183 -8.65 3.72 3.14
C THR A 183 -9.26 4.40 1.93
N VAL A 184 -9.50 5.70 2.04
CA VAL A 184 -9.92 6.59 0.96
C VAL A 184 -8.67 7.25 0.38
N HIS A 185 -8.62 7.35 -0.95
CA HIS A 185 -7.51 7.89 -1.73
C HIS A 185 -8.05 8.63 -2.97
N PRO A 186 -7.24 9.45 -3.67
CA PRO A 186 -7.71 10.18 -4.84
C PRO A 186 -8.25 9.24 -5.92
N ARG A 187 -9.31 9.67 -6.61
CA ARG A 187 -9.94 8.85 -7.66
C ARG A 187 -8.94 8.48 -8.75
N GLY A 188 -8.92 7.19 -9.10
CA GLY A 188 -8.06 6.65 -10.16
C GLY A 188 -6.61 6.42 -9.73
N VAL A 189 -6.22 6.83 -8.53
CA VAL A 189 -4.92 6.49 -7.95
C VAL A 189 -5.01 5.10 -7.30
N SER A 190 -4.04 4.24 -7.60
CA SER A 190 -3.89 2.92 -7.00
C SER A 190 -2.42 2.50 -7.08
N LYS A 191 -2.06 1.41 -6.41
CA LYS A 191 -0.71 0.81 -6.52
C LYS A 191 -0.35 0.51 -7.98
N GLY A 192 -1.24 -0.15 -8.72
CA GLY A 192 -1.04 -0.45 -10.14
C GLY A 192 -0.93 0.79 -11.03
N TRP A 193 -1.74 1.82 -10.77
CA TRP A 193 -1.63 3.09 -11.49
C TRP A 193 -0.27 3.75 -11.26
N ALA A 194 0.18 3.83 -10.01
CA ALA A 194 1.45 4.46 -9.66
C ALA A 194 2.65 3.70 -10.25
N LEU A 195 2.56 2.36 -10.25
CA LEU A 195 3.56 1.50 -10.89
C LEU A 195 3.63 1.71 -12.40
N GLU A 196 2.51 1.90 -13.09
CA GLU A 196 2.52 2.20 -14.53
C GLU A 196 3.20 3.54 -14.83
N GLN A 197 2.94 4.56 -14.02
CA GLN A 197 3.59 5.86 -14.16
C GLN A 197 5.11 5.74 -13.97
N LEU A 198 5.53 5.00 -12.95
CA LEU A 198 6.95 4.73 -12.68
C LEU A 198 7.60 3.92 -13.82
N ARG A 199 6.97 2.82 -14.26
CA ARG A 199 7.45 1.97 -15.36
C ARG A 199 7.74 2.77 -16.61
N ARG A 200 6.82 3.67 -17.01
CA ARG A 200 6.99 4.56 -18.15
C ARG A 200 8.19 5.49 -17.98
N SER A 201 8.35 6.08 -16.79
CA SER A 201 9.48 6.98 -16.52
C SER A 201 10.84 6.27 -16.58
N LEU A 202 10.87 4.97 -16.23
CA LEU A 202 12.06 4.12 -16.30
C LEU A 202 12.25 3.46 -17.67
N ALA A 203 11.32 3.66 -18.62
CA ALA A 203 11.31 3.03 -19.93
C ALA A 203 11.44 1.49 -19.90
N ILE A 204 10.83 0.84 -18.89
CA ILE A 204 10.85 -0.62 -18.72
C ILE A 204 9.72 -1.25 -19.53
N ASP A 205 9.99 -2.33 -20.27
CA ASP A 205 8.96 -3.04 -21.05
C ASP A 205 7.85 -3.58 -20.13
N PRO A 206 6.56 -3.48 -20.51
CA PRO A 206 5.46 -4.06 -19.73
C PRO A 206 5.66 -5.54 -19.39
N SER A 207 6.27 -6.34 -20.29
CA SER A 207 6.50 -7.77 -20.10
C SER A 207 7.50 -8.08 -18.97
N ALA A 208 8.32 -7.11 -18.58
CA ALA A 208 9.39 -7.26 -17.59
C ALA A 208 8.96 -6.81 -16.19
N THR A 209 7.67 -6.91 -15.86
CA THR A 209 7.10 -6.48 -14.58
C THR A 209 6.68 -7.67 -13.72
N LEU A 210 7.07 -7.64 -12.45
CA LEU A 210 6.69 -8.61 -11.42
C LEU A 210 6.00 -7.86 -10.27
N ALA A 211 4.89 -8.38 -9.77
CA ALA A 211 4.28 -7.89 -8.53
C ALA A 211 4.04 -9.03 -7.54
N ILE A 212 4.29 -8.77 -6.25
CA ILE A 212 3.94 -9.66 -5.14
C ILE A 212 3.15 -8.86 -4.11
N GLY A 213 1.98 -9.37 -3.74
CA GLY A 213 1.08 -8.72 -2.79
C GLY A 213 0.09 -9.70 -2.16
N ASP A 214 -0.74 -9.21 -1.25
CA ASP A 214 -1.71 -10.06 -0.54
C ASP A 214 -3.07 -9.43 -0.24
N GLY A 215 -3.19 -8.11 -0.27
CA GLY A 215 -4.37 -7.37 0.15
C GLY A 215 -5.30 -6.94 -0.98
N TYR A 216 -6.47 -6.41 -0.61
CA TYR A 216 -7.42 -5.83 -1.56
C TYR A 216 -6.88 -4.59 -2.27
N ASN A 217 -5.98 -3.85 -1.62
CA ASN A 217 -5.27 -2.71 -2.21
C ASN A 217 -4.20 -3.13 -3.22
N ASP A 218 -3.87 -4.42 -3.33
CA ASP A 218 -2.96 -4.97 -4.33
C ASP A 218 -3.67 -5.39 -5.62
N ARG A 219 -5.01 -5.42 -5.64
CA ARG A 219 -5.83 -5.86 -6.79
C ARG A 219 -5.36 -5.26 -8.11
N GLU A 220 -5.22 -3.94 -8.18
CA GLU A 220 -4.80 -3.24 -9.40
C GLU A 220 -3.32 -3.49 -9.73
N MET A 221 -2.46 -3.65 -8.72
CA MET A 221 -1.04 -3.96 -8.91
C MET A 221 -0.84 -5.37 -9.48
N LEU A 222 -1.55 -6.36 -8.94
CA LEU A 222 -1.49 -7.75 -9.40
C LEU A 222 -2.02 -7.87 -10.83
N ARG A 223 -3.14 -7.21 -11.16
CA ARG A 223 -3.65 -7.16 -12.54
C ARG A 223 -2.74 -6.43 -13.53
N TRP A 224 -1.93 -5.49 -13.03
CA TRP A 224 -1.07 -4.66 -13.86
C TRP A 224 0.23 -5.39 -14.27
N ALA A 225 0.78 -6.23 -13.38
CA ALA A 225 2.04 -6.90 -13.63
C ALA A 225 1.93 -7.99 -14.71
N ALA A 226 3.02 -8.18 -15.47
CA ALA A 226 3.12 -9.25 -16.46
C ALA A 226 3.26 -10.64 -15.82
N HIS A 227 3.87 -10.70 -14.63
CA HIS A 227 3.79 -11.86 -13.74
C HIS A 227 3.40 -11.39 -12.35
N SER A 228 2.30 -11.91 -11.84
CA SER A 228 1.74 -11.53 -10.54
C SER A 228 1.74 -12.73 -9.59
N VAL A 229 2.06 -12.47 -8.33
CA VAL A 229 2.11 -13.50 -7.29
C VAL A 229 1.33 -13.05 -6.07
N ALA A 230 0.35 -13.85 -5.66
CA ALA A 230 -0.34 -13.66 -4.39
C ALA A 230 0.32 -14.50 -3.29
N MET A 231 0.34 -13.99 -2.07
CA MET A 231 0.78 -14.75 -0.89
C MET A 231 -0.27 -15.82 -0.51
N ALA A 232 0.14 -16.97 0.04
CA ALA A 232 -0.80 -18.05 0.39
C ALA A 232 -1.93 -17.62 1.36
N THR A 233 -1.70 -16.58 2.16
CA THR A 233 -2.63 -16.06 3.15
C THR A 233 -3.62 -15.04 2.59
N SER A 234 -3.53 -14.70 1.31
CA SER A 234 -4.40 -13.70 0.68
C SER A 234 -5.87 -14.14 0.64
N PRO A 235 -6.83 -13.19 0.61
CA PRO A 235 -8.23 -13.48 0.36
C PRO A 235 -8.44 -14.22 -0.96
N SER A 236 -9.47 -15.06 -1.05
CA SER A 236 -9.74 -15.88 -2.25
C SER A 236 -9.89 -15.06 -3.53
N GLU A 237 -10.47 -13.86 -3.44
CA GLU A 237 -10.55 -12.94 -4.56
C GLU A 237 -9.15 -12.56 -5.06
N ILE A 238 -8.22 -12.25 -4.16
CA ILE A 238 -6.85 -11.86 -4.50
C ILE A 238 -6.05 -13.03 -5.05
N LEU A 239 -6.18 -14.23 -4.46
CA LEU A 239 -5.58 -15.45 -4.98
C LEU A 239 -6.01 -15.73 -6.43
N SER A 240 -7.28 -15.46 -6.77
CA SER A 240 -7.81 -15.72 -8.11
C SER A 240 -7.33 -14.75 -9.19
N LEU A 241 -6.70 -13.63 -8.80
CA LEU A 241 -6.21 -12.61 -9.72
C LEU A 241 -4.75 -12.80 -10.11
N ALA A 242 -3.97 -13.53 -9.31
CA ALA A 242 -2.55 -13.71 -9.52
C ALA A 242 -2.26 -14.90 -10.45
N ASP A 243 -1.16 -14.82 -11.20
CA ASP A 243 -0.69 -15.90 -12.06
C ASP A 243 -0.14 -17.09 -11.26
N GLU A 244 0.32 -16.81 -10.03
CA GLU A 244 0.89 -17.78 -9.12
C GLU A 244 0.52 -17.46 -7.67
N VAL A 245 0.46 -18.50 -6.83
CA VAL A 245 0.40 -18.36 -5.37
C VAL A 245 1.71 -18.88 -4.77
N THR A 246 2.37 -18.07 -3.93
CA THR A 246 3.58 -18.47 -3.19
C THR A 246 3.26 -18.82 -1.74
N GLY A 247 4.26 -19.27 -0.96
CA GLY A 247 4.13 -19.51 0.47
C GLY A 247 3.79 -18.25 1.28
N GLY A 248 3.47 -18.42 2.56
CA GLY A 248 3.21 -17.29 3.45
C GLY A 248 4.47 -16.51 3.84
N VAL A 249 4.29 -15.41 4.58
CA VAL A 249 5.40 -14.61 5.14
C VAL A 249 6.35 -15.48 5.96
N THR A 250 5.82 -16.37 6.80
CA THR A 250 6.62 -17.25 7.67
C THR A 250 7.40 -18.33 6.92
N GLU A 251 7.12 -18.51 5.64
CA GLU A 251 7.77 -19.48 4.75
C GLU A 251 8.71 -18.81 3.74
N ASP A 252 8.95 -17.49 3.90
CA ASP A 252 9.72 -16.66 2.98
C ASP A 252 9.19 -16.75 1.53
N GLY A 253 7.87 -16.67 1.35
CA GLY A 253 7.22 -16.76 0.03
C GLY A 253 7.80 -15.80 -1.01
N VAL A 254 8.09 -14.56 -0.61
CA VAL A 254 8.77 -13.57 -1.46
C VAL A 254 10.16 -14.04 -1.91
N ALA A 255 10.97 -14.56 -0.98
CA ALA A 255 12.32 -15.02 -1.33
C ALA A 255 12.26 -16.20 -2.31
N THR A 256 11.37 -17.16 -2.05
CA THR A 256 11.15 -18.32 -2.93
C THR A 256 10.81 -17.90 -4.35
N VAL A 257 10.04 -16.81 -4.52
CA VAL A 257 9.71 -16.27 -5.84
C VAL A 257 10.95 -15.66 -6.50
N LEU A 258 11.66 -14.77 -5.80
CA LEU A 258 12.79 -14.02 -6.36
C LEU A 258 13.99 -14.91 -6.68
N GLU A 259 14.29 -15.91 -5.85
CA GLU A 259 15.39 -16.87 -6.04
C GLU A 259 15.25 -17.71 -7.32
N ARG A 260 14.06 -17.78 -7.91
CA ARG A 260 13.85 -18.44 -9.22
C ARG A 260 14.40 -17.62 -10.39
N TRP A 261 14.61 -16.32 -10.20
CA TRP A 261 15.01 -15.37 -11.25
C TRP A 261 16.39 -14.77 -11.04
N PHE A 262 16.93 -14.79 -9.82
CA PHE A 262 18.13 -14.03 -9.40
C PHE A 262 19.11 -14.84 -8.53
#